data_AF-A0A0M0GNR3-F1
#
_entry.id   AF-A0A0M0GNR3-F1
#
_cell.length_a   1.000
_cell.length_b   1.000
_cell.length_c   1.000
_cell.angle_alpha   90.00
_cell.angle_beta   90.00
_cell.angle_gamma   90.00
#
_symmetry.space_group_name_H-M   'P 1'
#
loop_
_entity.id
_entity.type
_entity.pdbx_description
1 polymer ?
#
loop_
_entity_poly.entity_id
_entity_poly.type
_entity_poly.pdbx_seq_one_letter_code
_entity_poly.pdbx_strand_id
1 'polypeptide(L)' 'MSNDDERNIPVWAYETIEIEDPDPDWMDQGIRERKELLQILSAWGVREVEHIGSTAIPDLPAKPIIDFMHPFHHSKRLTA' A
#
# COMPACT_ATOMS: atom_id res chain seq x y z
N MET A 1 -13.68 19.52 35.18
CA MET A 1 -13.99 18.46 34.19
C MET A 1 -13.70 19.04 32.83
N SER A 2 -12.43 19.15 32.49
CA SER A 2 -11.97 19.67 31.20
C SER A 2 -11.74 18.48 30.28
N ASN A 3 -12.39 18.57 29.12
CA ASN A 3 -12.60 17.58 28.08
C ASN A 3 -11.47 16.55 27.93
N ASP A 4 -11.89 15.29 27.81
CA ASP A 4 -11.15 14.20 27.20
C ASP A 4 -10.18 14.71 26.14
N ASP A 5 -8.95 14.20 26.19
CA ASP A 5 -8.06 14.05 25.07
C ASP A 5 -8.80 14.22 23.73
N GLU A 6 -8.53 15.32 23.03
CA GLU A 6 -8.79 15.44 21.60
C GLU A 6 -7.98 14.34 20.91
N ARG A 7 -8.51 13.12 20.96
CA ARG A 7 -7.94 11.95 20.30
C ARG A 7 -7.85 12.37 18.84
N ASN A 8 -6.62 12.55 18.36
CA ASN A 8 -6.31 12.85 16.97
C ASN A 8 -6.63 11.61 16.13
N ILE A 9 -7.91 11.28 16.05
CA ILE A 9 -8.43 10.14 15.34
C ILE A 9 -8.39 10.53 13.87
N PRO A 10 -7.65 9.79 13.03
CA PRO A 10 -7.49 10.15 11.65
C PRO A 10 -8.83 10.03 10.90
N VAL A 11 -9.01 10.85 9.87
CA VAL A 11 -10.26 10.94 9.08
C VAL A 11 -10.70 9.56 8.55
N TRP A 12 -9.75 8.72 8.16
CA TRP A 12 -10.04 7.37 7.65
C TRP A 12 -10.76 6.46 8.66
N ALA A 13 -10.69 6.75 9.96
CA ALA A 13 -11.36 5.95 10.99
C ALA A 13 -12.90 6.11 10.95
N TYR A 14 -13.41 7.15 10.28
CA TYR A 14 -14.83 7.43 10.11
C TYR A 14 -15.25 7.44 8.63
N GLU A 15 -14.35 7.05 7.73
CA GLU A 15 -14.66 6.95 6.31
C GLU A 15 -15.69 5.84 6.06
N THR A 16 -16.63 6.09 5.14
CA THR A 16 -17.58 5.05 4.70
C THR A 16 -16.82 3.90 4.06
N ILE A 17 -17.13 2.68 4.47
CA ILE A 17 -16.54 1.48 3.87
C ILE A 17 -17.31 1.16 2.59
N GLU A 18 -16.70 1.43 1.44
CA GLU A 18 -17.22 1.06 0.12
C GLU A 18 -16.39 -0.08 -0.47
N ILE A 19 -17.07 -1.11 -0.97
CA ILE A 19 -16.48 -2.24 -1.70
C ILE A 19 -17.04 -2.19 -3.11
N GLU A 20 -16.16 -2.20 -4.09
CA GLU A 20 -16.50 -2.20 -5.51
C GLU A 20 -16.39 -3.61 -6.09
N ASP A 21 -17.15 -3.87 -7.15
CA ASP A 21 -16.92 -5.04 -8.00
C ASP A 21 -15.51 -4.97 -8.62
N PRO A 22 -14.93 -6.11 -9.05
CA PRO A 22 -13.58 -6.14 -9.58
C PRO A 22 -13.42 -5.20 -10.79
N ASP A 23 -12.49 -4.24 -10.70
CA ASP A 23 -12.14 -3.36 -11.80
C ASP A 23 -10.87 -3.88 -12.50
N PRO A 24 -10.92 -4.24 -13.79
CA PRO A 24 -9.74 -4.68 -14.53
C PRO A 24 -8.64 -3.60 -14.61
N ASP A 25 -8.99 -2.32 -14.47
CA ASP A 25 -8.03 -1.22 -14.52
C ASP A 25 -7.10 -1.19 -13.30
N TRP A 26 -7.44 -1.86 -12.20
CA TRP A 26 -6.57 -1.95 -11.01
C TRP A 26 -5.22 -2.59 -11.31
N MET A 27 -5.17 -3.55 -12.25
CA MET A 27 -3.91 -4.17 -12.65
C MET A 27 -3.01 -3.18 -13.40
N ASP A 28 -3.59 -2.41 -14.33
CA ASP A 28 -2.86 -1.41 -15.09
C ASP A 28 -2.44 -0.23 -14.21
N GLN A 29 -3.28 0.18 -13.26
CA GLN A 29 -2.93 1.14 -12.22
C GLN A 29 -1.77 0.63 -11.37
N GLY A 30 -1.87 -0.60 -10.87
CA GLY A 30 -0.83 -1.28 -10.10
C GLY A 30 0.53 -1.25 -10.80
N ILE A 31 0.58 -1.55 -12.11
CA ILE A 31 1.81 -1.53 -12.92
C ILE A 31 2.39 -0.11 -13.03
N ARG A 32 1.54 0.90 -13.28
CA ARG A 32 1.98 2.30 -13.42
C ARG A 32 2.53 2.85 -12.11
N GLU A 33 1.77 2.72 -11.04
CA GLU A 33 2.14 3.24 -9.72
C GLU A 33 3.37 2.51 -9.15
N ARG A 34 3.46 1.18 -9.33
CA ARG A 34 4.67 0.41 -8.97
C ARG A 34 5.92 0.97 -9.61
N LYS A 35 5.85 1.33 -10.91
CA LYS A 35 6.98 1.88 -11.65
C LYS A 35 7.39 3.25 -11.12
N GLU A 36 6.40 4.11 -10.85
CA GLU A 36 6.63 5.45 -10.29
C GLU A 36 7.22 5.37 -8.88
N LEU A 37 6.62 4.56 -8.00
CA LEU A 37 7.10 4.33 -6.65
C LEU A 37 8.52 3.76 -6.63
N LEU A 38 8.82 2.76 -7.47
CA LEU A 38 10.16 2.21 -7.56
C LEU A 38 11.18 3.26 -8.02
N GLN A 39 10.82 4.12 -8.97
CA GLN A 39 11.69 5.20 -9.42
C GLN A 39 12.01 6.17 -8.27
N ILE A 40 10.99 6.62 -7.54
CA ILE A 40 11.13 7.53 -6.39
C ILE A 40 11.92 6.86 -5.27
N LEU A 41 11.57 5.62 -4.92
CA LEU A 41 12.13 4.92 -3.77
C LEU A 41 13.55 4.39 -4.00
N SER A 42 13.98 4.27 -5.26
CA SER A 42 15.33 3.83 -5.63
C SER A 42 16.44 4.68 -4.98
N ALA A 43 16.17 5.97 -4.74
CA ALA A 43 17.08 6.88 -4.05
C ALA A 43 17.37 6.45 -2.60
N TRP A 44 16.49 5.67 -1.97
CA TRP A 44 16.66 5.11 -0.63
C TRP A 44 17.07 3.63 -0.65
N GLY A 45 17.53 3.11 -1.79
CA GLY A 45 18.04 1.75 -1.91
C GLY A 45 16.97 0.66 -2.07
N VAL A 46 15.70 1.04 -2.23
CA VAL A 46 14.61 0.13 -2.61
C VAL A 46 14.86 -0.38 -4.03
N ARG A 47 14.82 -1.70 -4.20
CA ARG A 47 15.10 -2.36 -5.50
C ARG A 47 13.89 -2.99 -6.14
N GLU A 48 12.81 -3.14 -5.38
CA GLU A 48 11.61 -3.84 -5.82
C GLU A 48 10.41 -3.26 -5.08
N VAL A 49 9.26 -3.25 -5.73
CA VAL A 49 7.96 -2.93 -5.13
C VAL A 49 7.00 -3.95 -5.69
N GLU A 50 6.09 -4.48 -4.89
CA GLU A 50 5.09 -5.46 -5.27
C GLU A 50 3.70 -4.88 -5.02
N HIS A 51 2.80 -5.00 -6.00
CA HIS A 51 1.37 -4.72 -5.82
C HIS A 51 0.79 -5.86 -4.99
N ILE A 52 0.24 -5.52 -3.83
CA ILE A 52 -0.33 -6.48 -2.89
C ILE A 52 -1.77 -6.09 -2.56
N GLY A 53 -2.42 -6.86 -1.70
CA GLY A 53 -3.80 -6.61 -1.28
C GLY A 53 -4.84 -7.09 -2.29
N SER A 54 -6.11 -6.81 -2.01
CA SER A 54 -7.23 -7.36 -2.78
C SER A 54 -7.27 -6.86 -4.22
N THR A 55 -6.85 -5.61 -4.48
CA THR A 55 -6.82 -5.02 -5.83
C THR A 55 -5.73 -5.62 -6.73
N ALA A 56 -4.81 -6.42 -6.18
CA ALA A 56 -3.82 -7.19 -6.94
C ALA A 56 -4.37 -8.56 -7.41
N ILE A 57 -5.57 -8.93 -6.99
CA ILE A 57 -6.21 -10.21 -7.30
C ILE A 57 -7.33 -9.98 -8.33
N PRO A 58 -7.22 -10.53 -9.55
CA PRO A 58 -8.29 -10.46 -10.53
C PRO A 58 -9.60 -11.04 -10.00
N ASP A 59 -10.72 -10.45 -10.41
CA ASP A 59 -12.08 -10.91 -10.09
C ASP A 59 -12.44 -10.92 -8.60
N LEU A 60 -11.72 -10.15 -7.75
CA LEU A 60 -12.00 -10.03 -6.32
C LEU A 60 -12.61 -8.66 -5.97
N PRO A 61 -13.85 -8.59 -5.44
CA PRO A 61 -14.41 -7.34 -4.93
C PRO A 61 -13.54 -6.77 -3.80
N ALA A 62 -13.27 -5.48 -3.85
CA ALA A 62 -12.32 -4.82 -2.96
C ALA A 62 -12.68 -3.36 -2.69
N LYS A 63 -12.08 -2.77 -1.65
CA LYS A 63 -12.01 -1.29 -1.58
C LYS A 63 -11.08 -0.84 -2.73
N PRO A 64 -11.39 0.24 -3.46
CA PRO A 64 -10.60 0.71 -4.60
C PRO A 64 -9.30 1.40 -4.16
N ILE A 65 -8.43 0.65 -3.49
CA ILE A 65 -7.16 1.10 -2.92
C ILE A 65 -6.06 0.19 -3.45
N ILE A 66 -5.04 0.77 -4.07
CA ILE A 66 -3.86 0.05 -4.59
C ILE A 66 -2.80 0.01 -3.49
N ASP A 67 -2.50 -1.18 -2.98
CA ASP A 67 -1.51 -1.38 -1.92
C ASP A 67 -0.16 -1.86 -2.47
N PHE A 68 0.93 -1.39 -1.88
CA PHE A 68 2.29 -1.77 -2.28
C PHE A 68 3.15 -2.21 -1.10
N MET A 69 4.08 -3.12 -1.37
CA MET A 69 5.10 -3.56 -0.41
C MET A 69 6.47 -3.67 -1.06
N HIS A 70 7.54 -3.33 -0.32
CA HIS A 70 8.91 -3.68 -0.70
C HIS A 70 9.47 -4.71 0.29
N PRO A 71 10.06 -5.82 -0.18
CA PRO A 71 10.72 -6.77 0.69
C PRO A 71 12.00 -6.20 1.32
N PHE A 72 11.99 -6.07 2.66
CA PHE A 72 13.18 -5.66 3.42
C PHE A 72 14.13 -6.84 3.63
N HIS A 73 15.34 -6.74 3.08
CA HIS A 73 16.38 -7.75 3.27
C HIS A 73 17.36 -7.34 4.36
N HIS A 74 17.27 -7.95 5.54
CA HIS A 74 18.27 -7.77 6.58
C HIS A 74 19.50 -8.65 6.32
N SER A 75 20.61 -8.06 5.86
CA SER A 75 21.87 -8.80 5.73
C SER A 75 22.55 -8.94 7.09
N LYS A 76 22.54 -10.15 7.67
CA LYS A 76 23.48 -10.48 8.74
C LYS A 76 24.87 -10.60 8.12
N ARG A 77 25.75 -9.65 8.45
CA ARG A 77 27.18 -9.76 8.15
C ARG A 77 27.73 -10.91 9.00
N LEU A 78 27.99 -12.06 8.40
CA LEU A 78 28.83 -13.09 9.02
C LEU A 78 30.26 -12.54 9.01
N THR A 79 30.67 -11.91 10.11
CA THR A 79 32.08 -11.65 10.38
C THR A 79 32.72 -12.97 10.79
N ALA A 80 33.73 -13.37 10.02
CA ALA A 80 34.59 -14.52 10.27
C ALA A 80 35.34 -14.42 11.62
#